data_AF-A0A7J8V0M9-F1
#
_entry.id   AF-A0A7J8V0M9-F1
#
_cell.length_a   1.000
_cell.length_b   1.000
_cell.length_c   1.000
_cell.angle_alpha   90.00
_cell.angle_beta   90.00
_cell.angle_gamma   90.00
#
_symmetry.space_group_name_H-M   'P 1'
#
loop_
_entity.id
_entity.type
_entity.pdbx_description
1 polymer ?
#
loop_
_entity_poly.entity_id
_entity_poly.type
_entity_poly.pdbx_seq_one_letter_code
_entity_poly.pdbx_strand_id
1 'polypeptide(L)'
;NHSASYVGIPTALEDIWLLLDQRSEAQFPWTPYEDPKIRSVILDEFFQNPNIWHVKVLLVNNATVEMHQTNRVLRQFGFRQLILMAPEMFDDKHKIDVPQSNTNWPIFWSEYIKMRENWYDHIPTREPIIVPELACAPDYIPWFKIQGKPYLLLEE
;
A
#
# COMPACT_ATOMS: atom_id res chain seq x y z
N ASN A 1 -14.05 24.88 -2.70
CA ASN A 1 -13.92 25.83 -1.56
C ASN A 1 -14.95 25.45 -0.52
N HIS A 2 -14.71 24.54 0.42
CA HIS A 2 -13.69 24.58 1.47
C HIS A 2 -13.16 23.16 1.75
N SER A 3 -11.88 22.92 1.47
CA SER A 3 -11.18 21.71 1.93
C SER A 3 -10.99 21.85 3.44
N ALA A 4 -11.56 20.94 4.22
CA ALA A 4 -11.38 20.92 5.67
C ALA A 4 -9.88 20.71 5.97
N SER A 5 -9.17 21.76 6.37
CA SER A 5 -7.82 21.64 6.93
C SER A 5 -7.95 21.17 8.38
N TYR A 6 -7.35 20.04 8.74
CA TYR A 6 -7.39 19.59 10.13
C TYR A 6 -6.31 20.32 10.93
N VAL A 7 -6.72 20.98 12.02
CA VAL A 7 -5.82 21.68 12.93
C VAL A 7 -6.17 21.24 14.36
N GLY A 8 -5.34 20.38 14.96
CA GLY A 8 -5.58 19.87 16.32
C GLY A 8 -4.86 18.56 16.63
N ILE A 9 -5.17 17.98 17.80
CA ILE A 9 -4.79 16.60 18.15
C ILE A 9 -5.93 15.69 17.69
N PRO A 10 -5.67 14.72 16.79
CA PRO A 10 -6.72 13.85 16.24
C PRO A 10 -7.44 13.09 17.35
N THR A 11 -8.76 13.16 17.33
CA THR A 11 -9.64 12.49 18.31
C THR A 11 -10.39 11.32 17.69
N ALA A 12 -10.57 11.32 16.37
CA ALA A 12 -11.17 10.26 15.60
C ALA A 12 -10.19 9.72 14.54
N LEU A 13 -10.49 8.54 14.02
CA LEU A 13 -9.72 7.92 12.94
C LEU A 13 -9.69 8.81 11.69
N GLU A 14 -10.81 9.43 11.34
CA GLU A 14 -10.94 10.37 10.22
C GLU A 14 -10.00 11.58 10.35
N ASP A 15 -9.81 12.11 11.56
CA ASP A 15 -8.88 13.20 11.83
C ASP A 15 -7.42 12.79 11.53
N ILE A 16 -7.07 11.55 11.89
CA ILE A 16 -5.72 10.98 11.64
C ILE A 16 -5.50 10.88 10.13
N TRP A 17 -6.48 10.35 9.39
CA TRP A 17 -6.39 10.24 7.93
C TRP A 17 -6.23 11.60 7.26
N LEU A 18 -7.09 12.56 7.62
CA LEU A 18 -7.05 13.91 7.07
C LEU A 18 -5.71 14.62 7.37
N LEU A 19 -5.16 14.40 8.57
CA LEU A 19 -3.84 14.90 8.94
C LEU A 19 -2.73 14.30 8.08
N LEU A 20 -2.77 12.99 7.81
CA LEU A 20 -1.78 12.30 7.01
C LEU A 20 -1.85 12.75 5.54
N ASP A 21 -3.04 12.87 4.98
CA ASP A 21 -3.27 13.31 3.61
C ASP A 21 -2.80 14.76 3.35
N GLN A 22 -2.82 15.59 4.40
CA GLN A 22 -2.35 16.98 4.34
C GLN A 22 -0.83 17.13 4.51
N ARG A 23 -0.11 16.06 4.88
CA ARG A 23 1.35 16.15 5.02
C ARG A 23 1.99 16.33 3.65
N SER A 24 2.92 17.28 3.57
CA SER A 24 3.85 17.34 2.45
C SER A 24 4.86 16.19 2.54
N GLU A 25 5.52 15.88 1.43
CA GLU A 25 6.59 14.87 1.41
C GLU A 25 7.72 15.19 2.41
N ALA A 26 7.98 16.48 2.67
CA ALA A 26 8.95 16.90 3.68
C ALA A 26 8.46 16.65 5.12
N GLN A 27 7.15 16.61 5.35
CA GLN A 27 6.55 16.36 6.66
C GLN A 27 6.25 14.88 6.92
N PHE A 28 6.07 14.09 5.85
CA PHE A 28 5.94 12.64 5.90
C PHE A 28 6.96 12.01 4.95
N PRO A 29 8.24 11.99 5.34
CA PRO A 29 9.28 11.41 4.51
C PRO A 29 9.11 9.89 4.49
N TRP A 30 8.89 9.32 3.30
CA TRP A 30 8.91 7.87 3.09
C TRP A 30 10.36 7.39 3.18
N THR A 31 10.81 7.10 4.40
CA THR A 31 12.15 6.57 4.70
C THR A 31 12.12 5.05 4.88
N PRO A 32 13.22 4.36 4.58
CA PRO A 32 13.35 2.94 4.86
C PRO A 32 13.11 2.61 6.34
N TYR A 33 12.55 1.43 6.64
CA TYR A 33 12.39 0.88 8.00
C TYR A 33 13.73 0.44 8.62
N GLU A 34 14.74 1.31 8.55
CA GLU A 34 16.10 1.06 9.01
C GLU A 34 16.32 1.51 10.46
N ASP A 35 15.39 2.27 11.04
CA ASP A 35 15.46 2.67 12.45
C ASP A 35 15.53 1.42 13.35
N PRO A 36 16.56 1.26 14.20
CA PRO A 36 16.68 0.12 15.10
C PRO A 36 15.44 -0.13 15.98
N LYS A 37 14.72 0.93 16.37
CA LYS A 37 13.47 0.80 17.14
C LYS A 37 12.38 0.13 16.31
N ILE A 38 12.26 0.48 15.04
CA ILE A 38 11.32 -0.16 14.12
C ILE A 38 11.76 -1.61 13.87
N ARG A 39 13.04 -1.85 13.60
CA ARG A 39 13.55 -3.21 13.37
C ARG A 39 13.31 -4.13 14.57
N SER A 40 13.37 -3.60 15.80
CA SER A 40 13.16 -4.37 17.03
C SER A 40 11.74 -4.92 17.22
N VAL A 41 10.73 -4.36 16.55
CA VAL A 41 9.34 -4.83 16.64
C VAL A 41 8.97 -5.80 15.52
N ILE A 42 9.88 -6.07 14.59
CA ILE A 42 9.69 -6.98 13.47
C ILE A 42 10.27 -8.35 13.85
N LEU A 43 9.51 -9.42 13.61
CA LEU A 43 9.95 -10.78 13.93
C LEU A 43 11.17 -11.20 13.09
N ASP A 44 12.08 -12.00 13.67
CA ASP A 44 13.32 -12.39 12.98
C ASP A 44 13.10 -13.21 11.70
N GLU A 45 12.02 -13.98 11.63
CA GLU A 45 11.62 -14.77 10.44
C GLU A 45 11.47 -13.88 9.20
N PHE A 46 11.03 -12.65 9.40
CA PHE A 46 10.80 -11.68 8.34
C PHE A 46 12.12 -11.11 7.79
N PHE A 47 13.22 -11.14 8.56
CA PHE A 47 14.55 -10.78 8.07
C PHE A 47 15.26 -11.91 7.31
N GLN A 48 14.86 -13.18 7.51
CA GLN A 48 15.45 -14.32 6.81
C GLN A 48 15.09 -14.34 5.32
N ASN A 49 13.88 -13.89 4.98
CA ASN A 49 13.43 -13.73 3.61
C ASN A 49 12.75 -12.37 3.42
N PRO A 50 13.53 -11.29 3.20
CA PRO A 50 12.99 -9.95 3.07
C PRO A 50 12.08 -9.81 1.84
N ASN A 51 12.12 -10.74 0.87
CA ASN A 51 11.21 -10.69 -0.28
C ASN A 51 9.74 -10.84 0.12
N ILE A 52 9.44 -11.45 1.27
CA ILE A 52 8.08 -11.60 1.80
C ILE A 52 7.40 -10.24 1.99
N TRP A 53 8.16 -9.19 2.30
CA TRP A 53 7.58 -7.86 2.60
C TRP A 53 7.24 -7.11 1.32
N HIS A 54 8.02 -7.39 0.27
CA HIS A 54 8.00 -6.65 -0.98
C HIS A 54 6.99 -7.17 -1.98
N VAL A 55 6.45 -8.36 -1.75
CA VAL A 55 5.64 -9.02 -2.74
C VAL A 55 4.30 -8.30 -2.95
N LYS A 56 3.84 -8.25 -4.20
CA LYS A 56 2.51 -7.79 -4.55
C LYS A 56 1.54 -8.98 -4.51
N VAL A 57 0.97 -9.26 -3.33
CA VAL A 57 0.03 -10.40 -3.13
C VAL A 57 -1.29 -9.94 -2.56
N LEU A 58 -2.27 -10.82 -2.66
CA LEU A 58 -3.55 -10.61 -2.05
C LEU A 58 -3.57 -11.10 -0.60
N LEU A 59 -4.07 -10.25 0.29
CA LEU A 59 -4.52 -10.56 1.63
C LEU A 59 -5.98 -11.02 1.53
N VAL A 60 -6.20 -12.33 1.67
CA VAL A 60 -7.53 -12.94 1.64
C VAL A 60 -7.97 -13.24 3.06
N ASN A 61 -9.11 -12.69 3.47
CA ASN A 61 -9.81 -13.07 4.70
C ASN A 61 -11.30 -13.30 4.40
N ASN A 62 -11.68 -14.56 4.22
CA ASN A 62 -13.03 -15.00 3.90
C ASN A 62 -13.64 -14.26 2.69
N ALA A 63 -14.56 -13.33 2.95
CA ALA A 63 -15.25 -12.55 1.93
C ALA A 63 -14.47 -11.31 1.49
N THR A 64 -13.43 -10.92 2.23
CA THR A 64 -12.64 -9.71 1.96
C THR A 64 -11.30 -10.07 1.33
N VAL A 65 -10.93 -9.25 0.36
CA VAL A 65 -9.78 -9.43 -0.51
C VAL A 65 -9.15 -8.05 -0.65
N GLU A 66 -7.93 -7.90 -0.15
CA GLU A 66 -7.17 -6.65 -0.19
C GLU A 66 -5.80 -6.88 -0.81
N MET A 67 -5.40 -6.03 -1.75
CA MET A 67 -4.06 -6.15 -2.34
C MET A 67 -3.00 -5.46 -1.49
N HIS A 68 -1.98 -6.22 -1.13
CA HIS A 68 -0.73 -5.67 -0.63
C HIS A 68 0.06 -5.05 -1.79
N GLN A 69 -0.17 -3.76 -2.07
CA GLN A 69 0.48 -3.04 -3.18
C GLN A 69 1.83 -2.43 -2.77
N THR A 70 2.79 -3.28 -2.40
CA THR A 70 4.12 -2.85 -1.96
C THR A 70 4.87 -2.00 -2.99
N ASN A 71 4.56 -2.17 -4.27
CA ASN A 71 5.09 -1.34 -5.35
C ASN A 71 4.77 0.15 -5.19
N ARG A 72 3.79 0.54 -4.35
CA ARG A 72 3.45 1.94 -4.04
C ARG A 72 4.26 2.56 -2.89
N VAL A 73 5.02 1.75 -2.16
CA VAL A 73 5.75 2.19 -0.95
C VAL A 73 7.17 1.62 -0.91
N LEU A 74 7.78 1.40 -2.07
CA LEU A 74 9.12 0.81 -2.23
C LEU A 74 10.21 1.57 -1.46
N ARG A 75 10.03 2.88 -1.27
CA ARG A 75 10.93 3.72 -0.46
C ARG A 75 11.02 3.31 1.00
N GLN A 76 9.94 2.77 1.58
CA GLN A 76 9.95 2.25 2.96
C GLN A 76 10.84 1.01 3.10
N PHE A 77 11.27 0.43 1.99
CA PHE A 77 12.13 -0.73 1.94
C PHE A 77 13.51 -0.44 1.32
N GLY A 78 13.88 0.83 1.14
CA GLY A 78 15.19 1.20 0.59
C GLY A 78 15.29 1.17 -0.94
N PHE A 79 14.16 1.05 -1.64
CA PHE A 79 14.12 1.01 -3.10
C PHE A 79 13.56 2.29 -3.70
N ARG A 80 13.97 2.60 -4.93
CA ARG A 80 13.46 3.74 -5.70
C ARG A 80 11.97 3.56 -5.95
N GLN A 81 11.21 4.61 -5.72
CA GLN A 81 9.79 4.67 -6.01
C GLN A 81 9.58 5.10 -7.46
N LEU A 82 9.17 4.14 -8.29
CA LEU A 82 8.86 4.33 -9.71
C LEU A 82 7.35 4.29 -9.94
N ILE A 83 6.90 4.87 -11.05
CA ILE A 83 5.54 4.68 -11.55
C ILE A 83 5.55 3.41 -12.41
N LEU A 84 5.17 2.28 -11.81
CA LEU A 84 5.14 0.98 -12.49
C LEU A 84 3.70 0.64 -12.89
N MET A 85 3.39 0.84 -14.18
CA MET A 85 2.12 0.52 -14.86
C MET A 85 0.84 1.12 -14.23
N ALA A 86 -0.30 0.92 -14.92
CA ALA A 86 -1.61 1.32 -14.43
C ALA A 86 -1.93 0.59 -13.10
N PRO A 87 -2.53 1.29 -12.12
CA PRO A 87 -2.92 0.66 -10.87
C PRO A 87 -3.91 -0.47 -11.14
N GLU A 88 -3.73 -1.58 -10.43
CA GLU A 88 -4.72 -2.64 -10.43
C GLU A 88 -5.88 -2.20 -9.52
N MET A 89 -7.05 -2.04 -10.11
CA MET A 89 -8.25 -1.51 -9.46
C MET A 89 -9.05 -2.64 -8.83
N PHE A 90 -9.16 -2.63 -7.50
CA PHE A 90 -9.90 -3.65 -6.74
C PHE A 90 -11.30 -3.20 -6.30
N ASP A 91 -11.70 -1.98 -6.64
CA ASP A 91 -13.01 -1.41 -6.30
C ASP A 91 -14.17 -2.36 -6.58
N ASP A 92 -14.20 -3.00 -7.74
CA ASP A 92 -15.29 -3.91 -8.11
C ASP A 92 -15.29 -5.19 -7.27
N LYS A 93 -14.14 -5.57 -6.70
CA LYS A 93 -14.03 -6.70 -5.75
C LYS A 93 -14.44 -6.29 -4.33
N HIS A 94 -14.29 -5.01 -3.97
CA HIS A 94 -14.76 -4.48 -2.69
C HIS A 94 -16.28 -4.27 -2.63
N LYS A 95 -16.97 -4.23 -3.78
CA LYS A 95 -18.44 -4.16 -3.87
C LYS A 95 -19.14 -5.50 -3.62
N ILE A 96 -18.40 -6.56 -3.33
CA ILE A 96 -18.97 -7.87 -3.03
C ILE A 96 -19.46 -7.85 -1.58
N ASP A 97 -20.75 -7.60 -1.41
CA ASP A 97 -21.38 -7.64 -0.09
C ASP A 97 -21.42 -9.07 0.48
N VAL A 98 -21.28 -9.18 1.80
CA VAL A 98 -21.06 -10.44 2.54
C VAL A 98 -22.30 -11.35 2.75
N PRO A 99 -23.55 -11.14 2.26
CA PRO A 99 -24.63 -12.09 2.57
C PRO A 99 -24.78 -13.27 1.58
N GLN A 100 -23.87 -13.49 0.62
CA GLN A 100 -23.98 -14.65 -0.29
C GLN A 100 -23.56 -15.96 0.40
N SER A 101 -24.47 -16.49 1.22
CA SER A 101 -24.27 -17.65 2.11
C SER A 101 -23.90 -18.97 1.41
N ASN A 102 -23.97 -19.05 0.08
CA ASN A 102 -23.65 -20.24 -0.70
C ASN A 102 -22.42 -20.08 -1.61
N THR A 103 -21.69 -18.97 -1.52
CA THR A 103 -20.49 -18.77 -2.34
C THR A 103 -19.32 -19.61 -1.80
N ASN A 104 -18.80 -20.50 -2.64
CA ASN A 104 -17.56 -21.23 -2.34
C ASN A 104 -16.36 -20.28 -2.55
N TRP A 105 -15.96 -19.59 -1.48
CA TRP A 105 -14.88 -18.59 -1.50
C TRP A 105 -13.54 -19.10 -2.04
N PRO A 106 -13.06 -20.32 -1.68
CA PRO A 106 -11.87 -20.89 -2.31
C PRO A 106 -11.91 -20.98 -3.84
N ILE A 107 -13.08 -21.34 -4.40
CA ILE A 107 -13.25 -21.38 -5.87
C ILE A 107 -13.32 -19.97 -6.43
N PHE A 108 -14.11 -19.10 -5.78
CA PHE A 108 -14.34 -17.72 -6.20
C PHE A 108 -13.03 -16.91 -6.26
N TRP A 109 -12.13 -17.12 -5.28
CA TRP A 109 -10.83 -16.45 -5.20
C TRP A 109 -9.67 -17.27 -5.78
N SER A 110 -9.95 -18.35 -6.51
CA SER A 110 -8.93 -19.32 -6.94
C SER A 110 -7.77 -18.71 -7.73
N GLU A 111 -8.00 -17.72 -8.60
CA GLU A 111 -6.94 -17.01 -9.32
C GLU A 111 -6.00 -16.27 -8.37
N TYR A 112 -6.54 -15.63 -7.33
CA TYR A 112 -5.74 -14.91 -6.36
C TYR A 112 -5.05 -15.82 -5.35
N ILE A 113 -5.67 -16.95 -5.01
CA ILE A 113 -5.02 -18.00 -4.21
C ILE A 113 -3.80 -18.52 -4.98
N LYS A 114 -3.91 -18.79 -6.28
CA LYS A 114 -2.77 -19.16 -7.13
C LYS A 114 -1.69 -18.09 -7.17
N MET A 115 -2.07 -16.81 -7.24
CA MET A 115 -1.13 -15.69 -7.19
C MET A 115 -0.37 -15.65 -5.85
N ARG A 116 -1.06 -15.91 -4.74
CA ARG A 116 -0.45 -16.01 -3.40
C ARG A 116 0.46 -17.24 -3.26
N GLU A 117 0.10 -18.37 -3.84
CA GLU A 117 0.94 -19.57 -3.83
C GLU A 117 2.22 -19.37 -4.65
N ASN A 118 2.13 -18.67 -5.79
CA ASN A 118 3.25 -18.33 -6.66
C ASN A 118 3.81 -16.92 -6.38
N TRP A 119 3.77 -16.48 -5.12
CA TRP A 119 4.08 -15.11 -4.73
C TRP A 119 5.48 -14.64 -5.19
N TYR A 120 6.46 -15.54 -5.32
CA TYR A 120 7.79 -15.21 -5.83
C TYR A 120 7.78 -14.57 -7.23
N ASP A 121 6.79 -14.92 -8.07
CA ASP A 121 6.63 -14.36 -9.42
C ASP A 121 6.05 -12.93 -9.40
N HIS A 122 5.58 -12.48 -8.24
CA HIS A 122 4.93 -11.18 -8.03
C HIS A 122 5.78 -10.22 -7.19
N ILE A 123 7.09 -10.45 -7.11
CA ILE A 123 8.03 -9.50 -6.53
C ILE A 123 8.22 -8.34 -7.53
N PRO A 124 7.99 -7.07 -7.14
CA PRO A 124 8.16 -5.94 -8.04
C PRO A 124 9.63 -5.79 -8.45
N THR A 125 9.85 -5.18 -9.62
CA THR A 125 11.18 -4.70 -10.00
C THR A 125 11.66 -3.69 -8.97
N ARG A 126 12.87 -3.92 -8.44
CA ARG A 126 13.46 -3.13 -7.35
C ARG A 126 14.77 -2.54 -7.81
N GLU A 127 14.92 -1.24 -7.62
CA GLU A 127 16.18 -0.54 -7.84
C GLU A 127 16.60 0.09 -6.51
N PRO A 128 17.82 -0.15 -6.02
CA PRO A 128 18.28 0.45 -4.77
C PRO A 128 18.38 1.98 -4.89
N ILE A 129 18.13 2.69 -3.81
CA ILE A 129 18.36 4.13 -3.73
C ILE A 129 19.87 4.35 -3.58
N ILE A 130 20.54 4.77 -4.66
CA ILE A 130 21.97 5.14 -4.64
C ILE A 130 22.13 6.63 -4.29
N VAL A 131 21.22 7.46 -4.80
CA VAL A 131 21.21 8.92 -4.65
C VAL A 131 19.85 9.31 -4.05
N PRO A 132 19.79 9.89 -2.84
CA PRO A 132 18.53 10.22 -2.17
C PRO A 132 17.60 11.11 -3.01
N GLU A 133 18.15 12.02 -3.80
CA GLU A 133 17.42 12.93 -4.68
C GLU A 133 16.71 12.19 -5.83
N LEU A 134 17.13 10.96 -6.15
CA LEU A 134 16.54 10.08 -7.17
C LEU A 134 15.72 8.94 -6.55
N ALA A 135 15.43 9.00 -5.25
CA ALA A 135 14.66 8.00 -4.53
C ALA A 135 13.20 7.91 -4.99
N CYS A 136 12.66 8.96 -5.60
CA CYS A 136 11.28 9.02 -6.05
C CYS A 136 11.23 9.62 -7.46
N ALA A 137 10.43 9.03 -8.36
CA ALA A 137 10.15 9.66 -9.64
C ALA A 137 9.39 11.00 -9.39
N PRO A 138 9.74 12.08 -10.11
CA PRO A 138 9.17 13.41 -9.85
C PRO A 138 7.65 13.44 -9.98
N ASP A 139 7.10 12.65 -10.89
CA ASP A 139 5.65 12.56 -11.14
C ASP A 139 4.94 11.54 -10.24
N TYR A 140 5.66 10.85 -9.35
CA TYR A 140 5.09 9.77 -8.55
C TYR A 140 4.01 10.25 -7.59
N ILE A 141 4.26 11.33 -6.83
CA ILE A 141 3.28 11.87 -5.88
C ILE A 141 2.02 12.39 -6.60
N PRO A 142 2.12 13.17 -7.71
CA PRO A 142 0.97 13.49 -8.53
C PRO A 142 0.20 12.26 -9.02
N TRP A 143 0.91 11.26 -9.55
CA TRP A 143 0.30 10.01 -10.00
C TRP A 143 -0.40 9.27 -8.86
N PHE A 144 0.24 9.16 -7.70
CA PHE A 144 -0.30 8.48 -6.51
C PHE A 144 -1.56 9.18 -6.01
N LYS A 145 -1.62 10.51 -6.04
CA LYS A 145 -2.85 11.24 -5.66
C LYS A 145 -4.02 10.98 -6.60
N ILE A 146 -3.76 10.80 -7.91
CA ILE A 146 -4.79 10.53 -8.91
C ILE A 146 -5.24 9.05 -8.87
N GLN A 147 -4.28 8.13 -8.80
CA GLN A 147 -4.49 6.69 -8.95
C GLN A 147 -4.66 5.96 -7.62
N GLY A 148 -4.17 6.56 -6.55
CA GLY A 148 -4.15 5.98 -5.22
C GLY A 148 -5.53 5.85 -4.60
N LYS A 149 -6.52 6.59 -5.13
CA LYS A 149 -7.82 6.80 -4.49
C LYS A 149 -7.60 7.05 -3.00
N PRO A 150 -6.93 8.16 -2.62
CA PRO A 150 -6.87 8.53 -1.21
C PRO A 150 -8.29 8.46 -0.67
N TYR A 151 -8.48 7.75 0.43
CA TYR A 151 -9.78 7.28 0.92
C TYR A 151 -10.82 8.42 1.12
N LEU A 152 -10.44 9.69 0.98
CA LEU A 152 -11.23 10.86 1.35
C LEU A 152 -11.26 12.02 0.31
N LEU A 153 -10.73 11.87 -0.92
CA LEU A 153 -10.90 12.92 -1.97
C LEU A 153 -12.09 12.68 -2.91
N LEU A 154 -12.92 11.68 -2.64
CA LEU A 154 -14.22 11.58 -3.30
C LEU A 154 -15.13 12.64 -2.67
N GLU A 155 -15.27 13.78 -3.35
CA GLU A 155 -16.48 14.60 -3.20
C GLU A 155 -17.68 13.69 -3.52
N GLU A 156 -18.63 13.59 -2.60
CA GLU A 156 -19.99 13.14 -2.92
C GLU A 156 -20.66 14.08 -3.92
#